data_AF-A0A950YDR3-F1
#
_entry.id   AF-A0A950YDR3-F1
#
_cell.length_a   1.000
_cell.length_b   1.000
_cell.length_c   1.000
_cell.angle_alpha   90.00
_cell.angle_beta   90.00
_cell.angle_gamma   90.00
#
_symmetry.space_group_name_H-M   'P 1'
#
loop_
_entity.id
_entity.type
_entity.pdbx_description
1 polymer ?
#
loop_
_entity_poly.entity_id
_entity_poly.type
_entity_poly.pdbx_seq_one_letter_code
_entity_poly.pdbx_strand_id
1 'polypeptide(L)'
;MVCERCARAALAQQRGGLPGASIAPGGPAAGPAVRQRTSRRSGTPALDQFGRDLTAEANAGRIDPVIGREDEIAQVVEVLTRRRKNNAALIGEAGVGKTAIAEGLALRIAHNDAPEPLRDVRVIALDLSGMLAGTQFRGAFEQRLKALLDEVVASHGHVILFVDELHTVLGAGAAEGAMDAANMLKPMLARGELRMIGATTLAEYRKIERDAALARRFSPVMVEEPSVPDTIEILRGVRSQYEEHHRIRIGDDALEAAARLSDRYISEYRLPDKAIDLVDQAAARFRLRLGAGEGARIDEEIARLRAEKQAAVDAEYYEDAGKIKARIDALERQLSELTERTDEGRTDVGEQEIAAVVSARTGIPVGELVAGEIERLTTLEEDLHRRVIGQEEAVTTVAETVRHARAGLAEPDRPLGSFLFMGPTGVGKTELVKALAERLFATEKSLVRIDMSEYREPHTVARLIGSPPGYVGYGEGGQLTEP
;
A
#
# COMPACT_ATOMS: atom_id res chain seq x y z
N MET A 1 69.66 24.34 -4.09
CA MET A 1 70.80 23.59 -3.50
C MET A 1 71.57 24.54 -2.57
N VAL A 2 72.18 24.02 -1.49
CA VAL A 2 72.75 24.70 -0.29
C VAL A 2 71.72 24.83 0.86
N CYS A 3 71.40 23.77 1.61
CA CYS A 3 72.12 23.00 2.66
C CYS A 3 71.86 23.54 4.09
N GLU A 4 71.22 22.68 4.88
CA GLU A 4 70.41 22.96 6.07
C GLU A 4 71.14 22.61 7.40
N ARG A 5 72.46 22.85 7.51
CA ARG A 5 73.23 22.38 8.68
C ARG A 5 74.16 23.38 9.39
N CYS A 6 74.10 24.68 9.09
CA CYS A 6 75.03 25.65 9.68
C CYS A 6 74.41 26.80 10.51
N ALA A 7 73.10 26.83 10.77
CA ALA A 7 72.49 27.97 11.49
C ALA A 7 71.70 27.59 12.76
N ARG A 8 72.11 26.52 13.45
CA ARG A 8 71.82 26.36 14.89
C ARG A 8 73.10 26.61 15.67
N ALA A 9 73.20 27.77 16.31
CA ALA A 9 73.89 28.03 17.58
C ALA A 9 74.47 29.45 17.63
N ALA A 10 73.62 30.47 17.76
CA ALA A 10 73.99 31.71 18.43
C ALA A 10 72.73 32.50 18.77
N LEU A 11 72.39 32.49 20.07
CA LEU A 11 71.63 33.48 20.86
C LEU A 11 70.51 32.86 21.69
N ALA A 12 70.99 32.27 22.78
CA ALA A 12 70.26 32.01 24.01
C ALA A 12 69.96 33.32 24.76
N GLN A 13 69.08 33.21 25.77
CA GLN A 13 68.66 34.18 26.81
C GLN A 13 67.42 35.00 26.41
N GLN A 14 66.28 34.93 27.10
CA GLN A 14 66.05 35.02 28.56
C GLN A 14 64.61 34.55 28.95
N ARG A 15 64.51 33.80 30.07
CA ARG A 15 63.53 33.87 31.20
C ARG A 15 62.01 33.91 30.89
N GLY A 16 61.10 33.16 31.51
CA GLY A 16 60.97 32.28 32.69
C GLY A 16 59.44 31.98 32.82
N GLY A 17 58.84 31.17 33.68
CA GLY A 17 59.18 30.24 34.76
C GLY A 17 57.84 29.60 35.20
N LEU A 18 57.87 28.36 35.70
CA LEU A 18 56.73 27.59 36.25
C LEU A 18 56.42 28.03 37.71
N PRO A 19 55.30 27.59 38.33
CA PRO A 19 55.26 26.29 39.05
C PRO A 19 53.88 25.59 38.86
N GLY A 20 53.64 24.32 39.20
CA GLY A 20 54.36 23.24 39.86
C GLY A 20 53.44 22.01 39.87
N ALA A 21 54.03 20.82 39.88
CA ALA A 21 53.34 19.54 39.78
C ALA A 21 52.95 18.96 41.15
N SER A 22 51.83 18.22 41.21
CA SER A 22 51.56 17.19 42.22
C SER A 22 51.04 15.92 41.54
N ILE A 23 51.52 14.77 41.99
CA ILE A 23 51.48 13.45 41.33
C ILE A 23 50.41 12.52 41.96
N ALA A 24 49.60 11.89 41.09
CA ALA A 24 48.93 10.56 41.13
C ALA A 24 47.76 10.27 42.13
N PRO A 25 46.88 9.25 41.90
CA PRO A 25 46.89 8.21 40.85
C PRO A 25 45.53 7.93 40.11
N GLY A 26 45.64 7.34 38.90
CA GLY A 26 44.86 6.20 38.40
C GLY A 26 43.32 6.27 38.27
N GLY A 27 42.83 6.46 37.03
CA GLY A 27 41.46 6.13 36.59
C GLY A 27 41.45 5.67 35.12
N PRO A 28 40.57 4.75 34.71
CA PRO A 28 40.74 3.96 33.49
C PRO A 28 40.50 4.77 32.22
N ALA A 29 41.14 4.31 31.14
CA ALA A 29 41.14 4.90 29.80
C ALA A 29 39.72 5.17 29.27
N ALA A 30 39.45 6.44 28.95
CA ALA A 30 38.28 6.83 28.18
C ALA A 30 38.48 6.42 26.70
N GLY A 31 37.54 5.63 26.17
CA GLY A 31 37.44 5.26 24.77
C GLY A 31 37.28 6.47 23.84
N PRO A 32 37.33 6.26 22.50
CA PRO A 32 37.37 7.34 21.55
C PRO A 32 36.11 8.20 21.68
N ALA A 33 36.30 9.49 21.92
CA ALA A 33 35.23 10.46 22.01
C ALA A 33 34.38 10.39 20.74
N VAL A 34 33.14 9.93 20.89
CA VAL A 34 32.07 10.08 19.90
C VAL A 34 31.99 11.57 19.60
N ARG A 35 32.43 11.97 18.41
CA ARG A 35 32.18 13.31 17.88
C ARG A 35 30.66 13.48 17.82
N GLN A 36 30.11 14.17 18.82
CA GLN A 36 28.76 14.70 18.76
C GLN A 36 28.65 15.51 17.46
N ARG A 37 27.85 15.01 16.51
CA ARG A 37 27.38 15.79 15.37
C ARG A 37 26.65 16.98 15.95
N THR A 38 27.32 18.13 16.00
CA THR A 38 26.64 19.42 16.15
C THR A 38 25.59 19.50 15.06
N SER A 39 24.31 19.47 15.45
CA SER A 39 23.19 19.69 14.55
C SER A 39 23.42 21.04 13.86
N ARG A 40 23.74 21.00 12.56
CA ARG A 40 23.66 22.21 11.73
C ARG A 40 22.21 22.67 11.85
N ARG A 41 21.99 23.89 12.35
CA ARG A 41 20.67 24.55 12.25
C ARG A 41 20.32 24.53 10.77
N SER A 42 19.26 23.84 10.40
CA SER A 42 18.82 23.79 9.02
C SER A 42 18.34 25.18 8.59
N GLY A 43 18.54 25.51 7.30
CA GLY A 43 18.06 26.76 6.72
C GLY A 43 16.54 26.81 6.55
N THR A 44 15.85 25.72 6.87
CA THR A 44 14.40 25.52 6.67
C THR A 44 13.78 24.77 7.87
N PRO A 45 13.77 25.36 9.07
CA PRO A 45 13.31 24.68 10.29
C PRO A 45 11.82 24.29 10.24
N ALA A 46 10.94 25.06 9.60
CA ALA A 46 9.53 24.70 9.49
C ALA A 46 9.32 23.53 8.51
N LEU A 47 10.01 23.53 7.36
CA LEU A 47 9.96 22.41 6.42
C LEU A 47 10.50 21.12 7.02
N ASP A 48 11.54 21.18 7.85
CA ASP A 48 12.10 19.99 8.48
C ASP A 48 11.24 19.46 9.63
N GLN A 49 10.42 20.32 10.25
CA GLN A 49 9.51 19.93 11.32
C GLN A 49 8.18 19.38 10.80
N PHE A 50 7.64 19.96 9.73
CA PHE A 50 6.29 19.68 9.21
C PHE A 50 6.29 19.11 7.79
N GLY A 51 7.46 18.69 7.31
CA GLY A 51 7.63 18.07 6.00
C GLY A 51 8.55 16.87 6.07
N ARG A 52 8.37 15.96 5.10
CA ARG A 52 9.20 14.79 4.88
C ARG A 52 10.07 15.03 3.64
N ASP A 53 11.39 15.05 3.81
CA ASP A 53 12.33 15.30 2.72
C ASP A 53 12.56 14.04 1.89
N LEU A 54 11.81 13.91 0.79
CA LEU A 54 11.88 12.77 -0.12
C LEU A 54 13.26 12.67 -0.78
N THR A 55 13.91 13.80 -1.07
CA THR A 55 15.26 13.81 -1.66
C THR A 55 16.29 13.29 -0.66
N ALA A 56 16.19 13.65 0.62
CA ALA A 56 17.05 13.12 1.67
C ALA A 56 16.80 11.61 1.91
N GLU A 57 15.57 11.15 1.78
CA GLU A 57 15.23 9.73 1.88
C GLU A 57 15.72 8.91 0.70
N ALA A 58 15.59 9.42 -0.52
CA ALA A 58 16.19 8.83 -1.73
C ALA A 58 17.71 8.67 -1.56
N ASN A 59 18.41 9.73 -1.13
CA ASN A 59 19.86 9.67 -0.86
C ASN A 59 20.24 8.67 0.23
N ALA A 60 19.34 8.39 1.17
CA ALA A 60 19.53 7.41 2.23
C ALA A 60 19.14 5.97 1.81
N GLY A 61 18.67 5.76 0.58
CA GLY A 61 18.18 4.47 0.10
C GLY A 61 16.90 4.01 0.80
N ARG A 62 16.06 4.94 1.26
CA ARG A 62 14.80 4.66 1.97
C ARG A 62 13.55 4.76 1.09
N ILE A 63 13.73 5.10 -0.18
CA ILE A 63 12.66 5.14 -1.19
C ILE A 63 12.87 3.96 -2.13
N ASP A 64 11.80 3.20 -2.38
CA ASP A 64 11.84 2.07 -3.29
C ASP A 64 12.03 2.50 -4.75
N PRO A 65 12.67 1.65 -5.58
CA PRO A 65 12.70 1.88 -7.01
C PRO A 65 11.29 2.03 -7.56
N VAL A 66 11.06 3.12 -8.28
CA VAL A 66 9.78 3.35 -8.95
C VAL A 66 9.81 2.63 -10.30
N ILE A 67 8.80 1.80 -10.54
CA ILE A 67 8.74 0.90 -11.69
C ILE A 67 7.57 1.32 -12.59
N GLY A 68 7.81 1.45 -13.90
CA GLY A 68 6.76 1.66 -14.90
C GLY A 68 6.10 3.03 -14.83
N ARG A 69 6.80 4.06 -14.34
CA ARG A 69 6.32 5.45 -14.24
C ARG A 69 7.25 6.47 -14.89
N GLU A 70 8.12 6.02 -15.78
CA GLU A 70 9.16 6.84 -16.41
C GLU A 70 8.55 8.00 -17.21
N ASP A 71 7.44 7.76 -17.88
CA ASP A 71 6.74 8.76 -18.71
C ASP A 71 6.06 9.83 -17.84
N GLU A 72 5.35 9.44 -16.78
CA GLU A 72 4.73 10.41 -15.86
C GLU A 72 5.78 11.23 -15.12
N ILE A 73 6.88 10.61 -14.67
CA ILE A 73 7.99 11.34 -14.04
C ILE A 73 8.61 12.31 -15.05
N ALA A 74 8.81 11.90 -16.30
CA ALA A 74 9.32 12.79 -17.36
C ALA A 74 8.39 13.97 -17.63
N GLN A 75 7.07 13.74 -17.67
CA GLN A 75 6.07 14.80 -17.81
C GLN A 75 6.10 15.77 -16.61
N VAL A 76 6.23 15.26 -15.39
CA VAL A 76 6.38 16.10 -14.18
C VAL A 76 7.63 16.97 -14.28
N VAL A 77 8.77 16.40 -14.68
CA VAL A 77 10.02 17.15 -14.91
C VAL A 77 9.81 18.24 -15.98
N GLU A 78 9.14 17.92 -17.08
CA GLU A 78 8.82 18.89 -18.13
C GLU A 78 7.97 20.04 -17.56
N VAL A 79 6.92 19.72 -16.79
CA VAL A 79 6.03 20.72 -16.18
C VAL A 79 6.81 21.64 -15.24
N LEU A 80 7.61 21.10 -14.32
CA LEU A 80 8.32 21.85 -13.29
C LEU A 80 9.40 22.79 -13.85
N THR A 81 9.91 22.49 -15.05
CA THR A 81 10.92 23.30 -15.76
C THR A 81 10.33 24.41 -16.63
N ARG A 82 9.00 24.46 -16.81
CA ARG A 82 8.31 25.53 -17.56
C ARG A 82 8.46 26.88 -16.86
N ARG A 83 8.42 27.97 -17.64
CA ARG A 83 8.39 29.36 -17.11
C ARG A 83 7.01 29.77 -16.57
N ARG A 84 5.94 29.13 -17.04
CA ARG A 84 4.54 29.35 -16.63
C ARG A 84 3.84 28.01 -16.56
N LYS A 85 2.82 27.89 -15.69
CA LYS A 85 2.15 26.61 -15.39
C LYS A 85 3.14 25.53 -14.92
N ASN A 86 4.04 25.94 -14.03
CA ASN A 86 5.16 25.14 -13.50
C ASN A 86 4.81 24.34 -12.25
N ASN A 87 3.52 24.08 -12.03
CA ASN A 87 3.03 23.20 -10.98
C ASN A 87 2.35 22.00 -11.62
N ALA A 88 2.68 20.80 -11.17
CA ALA A 88 2.10 19.56 -11.68
C ALA A 88 0.90 19.15 -10.82
N ALA A 89 -0.20 18.78 -11.46
CA ALA A 89 -1.32 18.11 -10.82
C ALA A 89 -1.37 16.66 -11.31
N LEU A 90 -1.01 15.72 -10.44
CA LEU A 90 -1.12 14.28 -10.69
C LEU A 90 -2.58 13.87 -10.51
N ILE A 91 -3.23 13.47 -11.60
CA ILE A 91 -4.66 13.17 -11.63
C ILE A 91 -4.84 11.67 -11.85
N GLY A 92 -5.39 11.00 -10.85
CA GLY A 92 -5.68 9.57 -10.92
C GLY A 92 -6.52 9.14 -9.72
N GLU A 93 -7.07 7.93 -9.78
CA GLU A 93 -7.81 7.34 -8.67
C GLU A 93 -6.91 7.11 -7.43
N ALA A 94 -7.51 6.88 -6.26
CA ALA A 94 -6.75 6.51 -5.08
C ALA A 94 -6.05 5.15 -5.29
N GLY A 95 -4.85 4.97 -4.72
CA GLY A 95 -4.11 3.71 -4.80
C GLY A 95 -3.27 3.49 -6.07
N VAL A 96 -3.38 4.32 -7.11
CA VAL A 96 -2.60 4.13 -8.36
C VAL A 96 -1.09 4.45 -8.24
N GLY A 97 -0.62 4.93 -7.09
CA GLY A 97 0.79 5.26 -6.89
C GLY A 97 1.20 6.69 -7.28
N LYS A 98 0.33 7.69 -7.06
CA LYS A 98 0.66 9.11 -7.31
C LYS A 98 1.87 9.59 -6.49
N THR A 99 1.97 9.15 -5.23
CA THR A 99 3.11 9.45 -4.34
C THR A 99 4.43 8.88 -4.90
N ALA A 100 4.38 7.69 -5.50
CA ALA A 100 5.55 7.06 -6.11
C ALA A 100 6.14 7.92 -7.26
N ILE A 101 5.33 8.72 -7.97
CA ILE A 101 5.85 9.64 -9.01
C ILE A 101 6.68 10.77 -8.38
N ALA A 102 6.23 11.32 -7.24
CA ALA A 102 6.98 12.35 -6.52
C ALA A 102 8.28 11.80 -5.92
N GLU A 103 8.22 10.57 -5.39
CA GLU A 103 9.38 9.81 -4.92
C GLU A 103 10.36 9.48 -6.06
N GLY A 104 9.84 9.12 -7.25
CA GLY A 104 10.63 8.87 -8.46
C GLY A 104 11.36 10.11 -8.96
N LEU A 105 10.73 11.28 -8.87
CA LEU A 105 11.42 12.55 -9.09
C LEU A 105 12.55 12.77 -8.07
N ALA A 106 12.30 12.49 -6.79
CA ALA A 106 13.31 12.62 -5.74
C ALA A 106 14.51 11.67 -5.96
N LEU A 107 14.26 10.44 -6.41
CA LEU A 107 15.30 9.48 -6.82
C LEU A 107 16.12 10.00 -7.99
N ARG A 108 15.49 10.54 -9.04
CA ARG A 108 16.21 11.14 -10.17
C ARG A 108 17.12 12.29 -9.75
N ILE A 109 16.63 13.13 -8.85
CA ILE A 109 17.44 14.23 -8.29
C ILE A 109 18.62 13.68 -7.49
N ALA A 110 18.38 12.73 -6.58
CA ALA A 110 19.42 12.11 -5.75
C ALA A 110 20.51 11.41 -6.58
N HIS A 111 20.14 10.79 -7.69
CA HIS A 111 21.06 10.11 -8.61
C HIS A 111 21.71 11.04 -9.65
N ASN A 112 21.48 12.36 -9.59
CA ASN A 112 21.95 13.34 -10.57
C ASN A 112 21.46 13.09 -12.02
N ASP A 113 20.32 12.43 -12.18
CA ASP A 113 19.64 12.18 -13.47
C ASP A 113 18.61 13.29 -13.83
N ALA A 114 18.42 14.27 -12.94
CA ALA A 114 17.55 15.41 -13.19
C ALA A 114 18.21 16.48 -14.11
N PRO A 115 17.42 17.20 -14.94
CA PRO A 115 17.95 18.28 -15.76
C PRO A 115 18.48 19.43 -14.91
N GLU A 116 19.37 20.26 -15.48
CA GLU A 116 20.05 21.35 -14.78
C GLU A 116 19.15 22.24 -13.90
N PRO A 117 17.93 22.65 -14.31
CA PRO A 117 17.07 23.49 -13.48
C PRO A 117 16.50 22.80 -12.23
N LEU A 118 16.61 21.47 -12.15
CA LEU A 118 16.16 20.64 -11.03
C LEU A 118 17.32 19.98 -10.27
N ARG A 119 18.57 20.27 -10.65
CA ARG A 119 19.74 19.82 -9.89
C ARG A 119 19.74 20.49 -8.51
N ASP A 120 20.08 19.70 -7.48
CA ASP A 120 20.17 20.14 -6.09
C ASP A 120 18.86 20.72 -5.51
N VAL A 121 17.70 20.44 -6.13
CA VAL A 121 16.38 20.83 -5.62
C VAL A 121 15.91 19.80 -4.58
N ARG A 122 15.29 20.26 -3.49
CA ARG A 122 14.68 19.37 -2.50
C ARG A 122 13.21 19.15 -2.81
N VAL A 123 12.76 17.89 -2.80
CA VAL A 123 11.34 17.53 -2.86
C VAL A 123 10.85 17.26 -1.44
N ILE A 124 9.94 18.09 -0.94
CA ILE A 124 9.42 18.00 0.42
C ILE A 124 7.93 17.63 0.38
N ALA A 125 7.57 16.47 0.93
CA ALA A 125 6.17 16.09 1.13
C ALA A 125 5.62 16.79 2.38
N LEU A 126 4.46 17.44 2.24
CA LEU A 126 3.81 18.17 3.32
C LEU A 126 3.08 17.19 4.28
N ASP A 127 3.37 17.26 5.58
CA ASP A 127 2.64 16.50 6.60
C ASP A 127 1.53 17.37 7.23
N LEU A 128 0.36 17.38 6.59
CA LEU A 128 -0.80 18.12 7.10
C LEU A 128 -1.28 17.58 8.45
N SER A 129 -1.20 16.28 8.68
CA SER A 129 -1.63 15.64 9.93
C SER A 129 -0.76 16.07 11.11
N GLY A 130 0.56 16.08 10.93
CA GLY A 130 1.52 16.59 11.92
C GLY A 130 1.36 18.07 12.21
N MET A 131 0.93 18.87 11.22
CA MET A 131 0.62 20.29 11.42
C MET A 131 -0.63 20.53 12.26
N LEU A 132 -1.63 19.65 12.15
CA LEU A 132 -2.87 19.70 12.94
C LEU A 132 -2.67 19.13 14.33
N ALA A 133 -1.79 18.14 14.48
CA ALA A 133 -1.44 17.54 15.76
C ALA A 133 -0.99 18.60 16.78
N GLY A 134 -1.62 18.56 17.97
CA GLY A 134 -1.32 19.48 19.07
C GLY A 134 -1.81 20.91 18.87
N THR A 135 -2.66 21.19 17.87
CA THR A 135 -3.32 22.51 17.73
C THR A 135 -4.80 22.42 18.12
N GLN A 136 -5.20 23.21 19.11
CA GLN A 136 -6.62 23.34 19.50
C GLN A 136 -7.33 24.46 18.72
N PHE A 137 -6.56 25.28 17.99
CA PHE A 137 -7.06 26.49 17.32
C PHE A 137 -6.59 26.55 15.86
N ARG A 138 -7.54 26.78 14.94
CA ARG A 138 -7.32 26.94 13.49
C ARG A 138 -6.22 27.95 13.14
N GLY A 139 -6.12 29.06 13.87
CA GLY A 139 -5.11 30.10 13.62
C GLY A 139 -3.66 29.62 13.83
N ALA A 140 -3.43 28.63 14.70
CA ALA A 140 -2.09 28.07 14.91
C ALA A 140 -1.64 27.24 13.69
N PHE A 141 -2.55 26.51 13.06
CA PHE A 141 -2.29 25.80 11.82
C PHE A 141 -1.95 26.77 10.68
N GLU A 142 -2.76 27.82 10.49
CA GLU A 142 -2.51 28.82 9.45
C GLU A 142 -1.14 29.51 9.62
N GLN A 143 -0.72 29.78 10.86
CA GLN A 143 0.62 30.31 11.15
C GLN A 143 1.74 29.33 10.81
N ARG A 144 1.58 28.03 11.14
CA ARG A 144 2.56 26.98 10.77
C ARG A 144 2.67 26.85 9.25
N LEU A 145 1.54 26.81 8.56
CA LEU A 145 1.51 26.74 7.10
C LEU A 145 2.14 27.97 6.47
N LYS A 146 1.87 29.16 7.02
CA LYS A 146 2.49 30.39 6.55
C LYS A 146 4.00 30.34 6.68
N ALA A 147 4.52 29.94 7.83
CA ALA A 147 5.96 29.83 8.06
C ALA A 147 6.63 28.87 7.07
N LEU A 148 5.99 27.72 6.81
CA LEU A 148 6.47 26.75 5.83
C LEU A 148 6.47 27.33 4.41
N LEU A 149 5.37 27.96 3.98
CA LEU A 149 5.28 28.57 2.65
C LEU A 149 6.26 29.73 2.46
N ASP A 150 6.49 30.54 3.50
CA ASP A 150 7.48 31.62 3.49
C ASP A 150 8.90 31.05 3.32
N GLU A 151 9.23 29.91 3.95
CA GLU A 151 10.50 29.19 3.72
C GLU A 151 10.62 28.65 2.30
N VAL A 152 9.54 28.11 1.72
CA VAL A 152 9.53 27.64 0.33
C VAL A 152 9.78 28.80 -0.63
N VAL A 153 9.13 29.94 -0.45
CA VAL A 153 9.35 31.14 -1.29
C VAL A 153 10.78 31.68 -1.10
N ALA A 154 11.28 31.71 0.14
CA ALA A 154 12.65 32.12 0.43
C ALA A 154 13.72 31.16 -0.15
N SER A 155 13.33 29.94 -0.53
CA SER A 155 14.22 29.00 -1.23
C SER A 155 14.46 29.35 -2.70
N HIS A 156 13.78 30.37 -3.27
CA HIS A 156 13.96 30.82 -4.65
C HIS A 156 13.83 29.69 -5.70
N GLY A 157 12.97 28.70 -5.45
CA GLY A 157 12.74 27.57 -6.36
C GLY A 157 13.63 26.35 -6.14
N HIS A 158 14.47 26.35 -5.10
CA HIS A 158 15.26 25.18 -4.67
C HIS A 158 14.46 24.16 -3.84
N VAL A 159 13.19 24.44 -3.55
CA VAL A 159 12.25 23.52 -2.91
C VAL A 159 11.04 23.30 -3.80
N ILE A 160 10.70 22.04 -4.02
CA ILE A 160 9.42 21.58 -4.60
C ILE A 160 8.58 21.02 -3.46
N LEU A 161 7.38 21.57 -3.30
CA LEU A 161 6.42 21.06 -2.32
C LEU A 161 5.57 19.95 -2.96
N PHE A 162 5.50 18.78 -2.34
CA PHE A 162 4.57 17.72 -2.69
C PHE A 162 3.38 17.70 -1.71
N VAL A 163 2.16 17.65 -2.25
CA VAL A 163 0.91 17.59 -1.49
C VAL A 163 0.09 16.41 -2.00
N ASP A 164 -0.07 15.37 -1.19
CA ASP A 164 -0.73 14.13 -1.61
C ASP A 164 -2.23 14.32 -1.89
N GLU A 165 -2.88 15.19 -1.10
CA GLU A 165 -4.29 15.54 -1.27
C GLU A 165 -4.42 17.04 -1.56
N LEU A 166 -4.19 17.43 -2.82
CA LEU A 166 -4.15 18.83 -3.23
C LEU A 166 -5.44 19.60 -2.88
N HIS A 167 -6.59 18.91 -2.90
CA HIS A 167 -7.89 19.51 -2.61
C HIS A 167 -8.04 19.97 -1.14
N THR A 168 -7.31 19.35 -0.19
CA THR A 168 -7.35 19.72 1.23
C THR A 168 -6.76 21.10 1.49
N VAL A 169 -5.70 21.44 0.74
CA VAL A 169 -5.01 22.74 0.86
C VAL A 169 -5.68 23.81 -0.01
N LEU A 170 -6.34 23.42 -1.11
CA LEU A 170 -7.02 24.34 -2.02
C LEU A 170 -8.51 24.58 -1.69
N GLY A 171 -9.07 23.91 -0.68
CA GLY A 171 -10.42 24.19 -0.18
C GLY A 171 -11.56 23.86 -1.15
N ALA A 172 -11.39 22.85 -2.00
CA ALA A 172 -12.34 22.48 -3.04
C ALA A 172 -13.48 21.56 -2.52
N GLY A 173 -14.18 21.95 -1.44
CA GLY A 173 -15.29 21.18 -0.92
C GLY A 173 -15.93 21.78 0.33
N ALA A 174 -17.21 22.12 0.21
CA ALA A 174 -18.06 22.58 1.31
C ALA A 174 -18.31 21.45 2.32
N ALA A 175 -17.52 21.44 3.39
CA ALA A 175 -17.94 20.97 4.69
C ALA A 175 -17.52 22.05 5.70
N GLU A 176 -18.38 22.38 6.65
CA GLU A 176 -18.11 23.33 7.73
C GLU A 176 -16.78 22.94 8.44
N GLY A 177 -15.68 23.60 8.07
CA GLY A 177 -14.34 23.23 8.54
C GLY A 177 -13.23 23.29 7.50
N ALA A 178 -13.55 23.42 6.20
CA ALA A 178 -12.54 23.55 5.14
C ALA A 178 -11.54 24.69 5.46
N MET A 179 -10.26 24.33 5.50
CA MET A 179 -9.16 25.22 5.83
C MET A 179 -8.92 26.20 4.68
N ASP A 180 -8.85 27.50 4.97
CA ASP A 180 -8.69 28.54 3.95
C ASP A 180 -7.22 28.78 3.57
N ALA A 181 -6.48 27.68 3.37
CA ALA A 181 -5.10 27.72 2.90
C ALA A 181 -5.01 28.21 1.44
N ALA A 182 -6.10 28.10 0.68
CA ALA A 182 -6.20 28.57 -0.69
C ALA A 182 -5.91 30.08 -0.82
N ASN A 183 -6.39 30.90 0.12
CA ASN A 183 -6.15 32.34 0.12
C ASN A 183 -4.66 32.70 0.36
N MET A 184 -3.90 31.83 1.02
CA MET A 184 -2.46 31.99 1.22
C MET A 184 -1.66 31.55 -0.01
N LEU A 185 -2.08 30.47 -0.67
CA LEU A 185 -1.38 29.91 -1.84
C LEU A 185 -1.59 30.73 -3.11
N LYS A 186 -2.81 31.23 -3.35
CA LYS A 186 -3.18 31.92 -4.61
C LYS A 186 -2.22 33.07 -4.97
N PRO A 187 -1.83 33.98 -4.06
CA PRO A 187 -0.88 35.05 -4.38
C PRO A 187 0.51 34.53 -4.78
N MET A 188 1.04 33.52 -4.07
CA MET A 188 2.35 32.94 -4.33
C MET A 188 2.38 32.18 -5.67
N LEU A 189 1.32 31.41 -5.95
CA LEU A 189 1.10 30.75 -7.23
C LEU A 189 0.94 31.78 -8.37
N ALA A 190 0.22 32.87 -8.13
CA ALA A 190 0.02 33.93 -9.12
C ALA A 190 1.35 34.59 -9.53
N ARG A 191 2.25 34.82 -8.57
CA ARG A 191 3.61 35.36 -8.78
C ARG A 191 4.60 34.34 -9.34
N GLY A 192 4.31 33.05 -9.26
CA GLY A 192 5.20 31.98 -9.71
C GLY A 192 6.36 31.70 -8.77
N GLU A 193 6.23 32.13 -7.51
CA GLU A 193 7.23 31.93 -6.45
C GLU A 193 7.15 30.53 -5.82
N LEU A 194 6.00 29.87 -5.95
CA LEU A 194 5.75 28.53 -5.45
C LEU A 194 5.82 27.51 -6.60
N ARG A 195 6.60 26.45 -6.40
CA ARG A 195 6.66 25.28 -7.27
C ARG A 195 6.17 24.06 -6.49
N MET A 196 5.15 23.38 -6.99
CA MET A 196 4.54 22.25 -6.30
C MET A 196 4.08 21.13 -7.23
N ILE A 197 3.98 19.94 -6.66
CA ILE A 197 3.34 18.75 -7.22
C ILE A 197 2.15 18.45 -6.29
N GLY A 198 0.95 18.36 -6.84
CA GLY A 198 -0.24 18.00 -6.08
C GLY A 198 -0.88 16.75 -6.64
N ALA A 199 -1.21 15.77 -5.80
CA ALA A 199 -2.00 14.61 -6.18
C ALA A 199 -3.49 14.84 -5.87
N THR A 200 -4.36 14.36 -6.76
CA THR A 200 -5.81 14.58 -6.67
C THR A 200 -6.59 13.60 -7.55
N THR A 201 -7.89 13.47 -7.30
CA THR A 201 -8.79 12.74 -8.20
C THR A 201 -9.27 13.62 -9.35
N LEU A 202 -9.79 13.02 -10.43
CA LEU A 202 -10.36 13.78 -11.54
C LEU A 202 -11.54 14.66 -11.10
N ALA A 203 -12.38 14.15 -10.19
CA ALA A 203 -13.53 14.86 -9.66
C ALA A 203 -13.13 16.13 -8.89
N GLU A 204 -12.08 16.06 -8.08
CA GLU A 204 -11.51 17.19 -7.35
C GLU A 204 -10.80 18.16 -8.28
N TYR A 205 -9.99 17.67 -9.22
CA TYR A 205 -9.26 18.53 -10.16
C TYR A 205 -10.22 19.40 -10.99
N ARG A 206 -11.37 18.86 -11.41
CA ARG A 206 -12.41 19.65 -12.09
C ARG A 206 -12.91 20.85 -11.26
N LYS A 207 -12.87 20.77 -9.93
CA LYS A 207 -13.19 21.92 -9.06
C LYS A 207 -12.08 22.96 -9.07
N ILE A 208 -10.81 22.51 -9.07
CA ILE A 208 -9.63 23.37 -9.18
C ILE A 208 -9.60 24.10 -10.53
N GLU A 209 -9.95 23.40 -11.62
CA GLU A 209 -9.98 23.95 -12.98
C GLU A 209 -11.05 25.04 -13.16
N ARG A 210 -12.14 25.00 -12.38
CA ARG A 210 -13.15 26.07 -12.36
C ARG A 210 -12.64 27.37 -11.75
N ASP A 211 -11.59 27.34 -10.93
CA ASP A 211 -10.95 28.55 -10.41
C ASP A 211 -9.93 29.09 -11.41
N ALA A 212 -10.24 30.24 -12.01
CA ALA A 212 -9.41 30.89 -13.02
C ALA A 212 -7.99 31.25 -12.53
N ALA A 213 -7.79 31.44 -11.22
CA ALA A 213 -6.47 31.72 -10.66
C ALA A 213 -5.61 30.45 -10.61
N LEU A 214 -6.20 29.30 -10.28
CA LEU A 214 -5.51 28.02 -10.14
C LEU A 214 -5.30 27.31 -11.49
N ALA A 215 -6.30 27.33 -12.38
CA ALA A 215 -6.22 26.70 -13.71
C ALA A 215 -5.08 27.24 -14.59
N ARG A 216 -4.64 28.48 -14.33
CA ARG A 216 -3.52 29.12 -15.03
C ARG A 216 -2.15 28.78 -14.43
N ARG A 217 -2.09 27.93 -13.40
CA ARG A 217 -0.87 27.63 -12.63
C ARG A 217 -0.53 26.15 -12.54
N PHE A 218 -1.53 25.27 -12.67
CA PHE A 218 -1.32 23.83 -12.76
C PHE A 218 -1.32 23.34 -14.21
N SER A 219 -0.52 22.30 -14.45
CA SER A 219 -0.57 21.46 -15.64
C SER A 219 -1.00 20.05 -15.20
N PRO A 220 -2.02 19.45 -15.83
CA PRO A 220 -2.46 18.10 -15.51
C PRO A 220 -1.45 17.06 -16.01
N VAL A 221 -1.21 16.03 -15.22
CA VAL A 221 -0.48 14.80 -15.57
C VAL A 221 -1.40 13.64 -15.20
N MET A 222 -1.86 12.90 -16.19
CA MET A 222 -2.77 11.77 -15.97
C MET A 222 -1.96 10.58 -15.44
N VAL A 223 -2.45 9.95 -14.38
CA VAL A 223 -1.83 8.76 -13.77
C VAL A 223 -2.82 7.63 -13.88
N GLU A 224 -2.53 6.71 -14.79
CA GLU A 224 -3.38 5.54 -15.05
C GLU A 224 -3.06 4.40 -14.09
N GLU A 225 -4.01 3.48 -13.93
CA GLU A 225 -3.80 2.23 -13.21
C GLU A 225 -2.75 1.39 -13.97
N PRO A 226 -1.72 0.84 -13.30
CA PRO A 226 -0.70 0.04 -13.96
C PRO A 226 -1.29 -1.28 -14.47
N SER A 227 -0.66 -1.85 -15.48
CA SER A 227 -1.06 -3.16 -15.99
C SER A 227 -0.75 -4.27 -14.98
N VAL A 228 -1.36 -5.45 -15.15
CA VAL A 228 -1.05 -6.63 -14.33
C VAL A 228 0.45 -6.99 -14.39
N PRO A 229 1.10 -7.05 -15.57
CA PRO A 229 2.56 -7.23 -15.65
C PRO A 229 3.36 -6.19 -14.88
N ASP A 230 3.04 -4.90 -15.02
CA ASP A 230 3.78 -3.83 -14.31
C ASP A 230 3.57 -3.94 -12.80
N THR A 231 2.36 -4.29 -12.38
CA THR A 231 2.04 -4.55 -10.96
C THR A 231 2.89 -5.69 -10.40
N ILE A 232 3.13 -6.75 -11.16
CA ILE A 232 3.98 -7.86 -10.71
C ILE A 232 5.41 -7.37 -10.47
N GLU A 233 5.96 -6.53 -11.36
CA GLU A 233 7.28 -5.93 -11.15
C GLU A 233 7.30 -4.98 -9.94
N ILE A 234 6.25 -4.16 -9.75
CA ILE A 234 6.07 -3.32 -8.56
C ILE A 234 6.10 -4.18 -7.28
N LEU A 235 5.34 -5.27 -7.27
CA LEU A 235 5.30 -6.22 -6.15
C LEU A 235 6.66 -6.86 -5.87
N ARG A 236 7.43 -7.21 -6.92
CA ARG A 236 8.80 -7.71 -6.76
C ARG A 236 9.73 -6.66 -6.15
N GLY A 237 9.56 -5.39 -6.51
CA GLY A 237 10.30 -4.27 -5.94
C GLY A 237 10.09 -4.13 -4.43
N VAL A 238 8.84 -4.22 -3.97
CA VAL A 238 8.48 -4.04 -2.55
C VAL A 238 8.57 -5.33 -1.72
N ARG A 239 8.72 -6.50 -2.36
CA ARG A 239 8.74 -7.83 -1.72
C ARG A 239 9.63 -7.89 -0.49
N SER A 240 10.88 -7.42 -0.61
CA SER A 240 11.88 -7.51 0.45
C SER A 240 11.46 -6.83 1.76
N GLN A 241 10.73 -5.73 1.68
CA GLN A 241 10.24 -5.01 2.86
C GLN A 241 9.16 -5.80 3.60
N TYR A 242 8.22 -6.39 2.86
CA TYR A 242 7.18 -7.23 3.44
C TYR A 242 7.74 -8.53 4.00
N GLU A 243 8.72 -9.13 3.33
CA GLU A 243 9.45 -10.30 3.85
C GLU A 243 10.18 -9.99 5.16
N GLU A 244 10.86 -8.84 5.26
CA GLU A 244 11.54 -8.43 6.49
C GLU A 244 10.55 -8.12 7.62
N HIS A 245 9.49 -7.35 7.31
CA HIS A 245 8.46 -6.97 8.27
C HIS A 245 7.76 -8.21 8.86
N HIS A 246 7.32 -9.11 7.98
CA HIS A 246 6.59 -10.32 8.37
C HIS A 246 7.51 -11.49 8.73
N ARG A 247 8.82 -11.40 8.49
CA ARG A 247 9.80 -12.47 8.73
C ARG A 247 9.42 -13.80 8.07
N ILE A 248 8.94 -13.71 6.84
CA ILE A 248 8.54 -14.85 6.01
C ILE A 248 9.08 -14.64 4.60
N ARG A 249 9.05 -15.69 3.77
CA ARG A 249 9.33 -15.56 2.33
C ARG A 249 8.01 -15.51 1.55
N ILE A 250 7.99 -14.74 0.47
CA ILE A 250 6.83 -14.58 -0.41
C ILE A 250 7.22 -15.12 -1.78
N GLY A 251 6.57 -16.18 -2.26
CA GLY A 251 6.87 -16.77 -3.56
C GLY A 251 6.49 -15.85 -4.73
N ASP A 252 7.14 -16.04 -5.89
CA ASP A 252 6.78 -15.29 -7.11
C ASP A 252 5.36 -15.65 -7.58
N ASP A 253 4.93 -16.88 -7.34
CA ASP A 253 3.56 -17.35 -7.58
C ASP A 253 2.53 -16.54 -6.75
N ALA A 254 2.88 -16.12 -5.54
CA ALA A 254 2.04 -15.25 -4.72
C ALA A 254 1.91 -13.85 -5.32
N LEU A 255 3.00 -13.27 -5.84
CA LEU A 255 2.95 -11.94 -6.45
C LEU A 255 2.12 -11.92 -7.74
N GLU A 256 2.32 -12.93 -8.59
CA GLU A 256 1.53 -13.12 -9.80
C GLU A 256 0.04 -13.33 -9.47
N ALA A 257 -0.25 -14.17 -8.48
CA ALA A 257 -1.61 -14.38 -8.00
C ALA A 257 -2.23 -13.09 -7.43
N ALA A 258 -1.48 -12.31 -6.66
CA ALA A 258 -1.97 -11.08 -6.04
C ALA A 258 -2.39 -10.06 -7.10
N ALA A 259 -1.55 -9.84 -8.12
CA ALA A 259 -1.88 -8.94 -9.22
C ALA A 259 -3.09 -9.45 -10.02
N ARG A 260 -3.07 -10.71 -10.48
CA ARG A 260 -4.14 -11.27 -11.32
C ARG A 260 -5.49 -11.40 -10.61
N LEU A 261 -5.50 -11.88 -9.36
CA LEU A 261 -6.73 -12.11 -8.61
C LEU A 261 -7.33 -10.79 -8.10
N SER A 262 -6.50 -9.83 -7.67
CA SER A 262 -7.03 -8.52 -7.27
C SER A 262 -7.59 -7.74 -8.46
N ASP A 263 -6.96 -7.82 -9.63
CA ASP A 263 -7.48 -7.22 -10.86
C ASP A 263 -8.87 -7.75 -11.20
N ARG A 264 -9.01 -9.09 -11.21
CA ARG A 264 -10.23 -9.76 -11.63
C ARG A 264 -11.38 -9.69 -10.61
N TYR A 265 -11.10 -9.80 -9.32
CA TYR A 265 -12.14 -10.02 -8.30
C TYR A 265 -12.34 -8.84 -7.35
N ILE A 266 -11.45 -7.84 -7.35
CA ILE A 266 -11.54 -6.67 -6.47
C ILE A 266 -11.61 -5.40 -7.34
N SER A 267 -12.83 -4.97 -7.65
CA SER A 267 -13.10 -3.80 -8.52
C SER A 267 -13.19 -2.46 -7.77
N GLU A 268 -13.41 -2.49 -6.46
CA GLU A 268 -13.57 -1.30 -5.61
C GLU A 268 -12.28 -0.47 -5.49
N TYR A 269 -11.13 -1.13 -5.62
CA TYR A 269 -9.80 -0.53 -5.46
C TYR A 269 -9.01 -0.62 -6.77
N ARG A 270 -7.86 0.05 -6.81
CA ARG A 270 -7.00 0.11 -8.00
C ARG A 270 -5.64 -0.51 -7.74
N LEU A 271 -5.02 -1.06 -8.78
CA LEU A 271 -3.62 -1.47 -8.78
C LEU A 271 -2.72 -0.24 -8.64
N PRO A 272 -1.52 -0.40 -8.03
CA PRO A 272 -1.01 -1.62 -7.41
C PRO A 272 -1.50 -1.84 -5.97
N ASP A 273 -2.14 -0.84 -5.35
CA ASP A 273 -2.50 -0.82 -3.92
C ASP A 273 -3.28 -2.06 -3.46
N LYS A 274 -4.34 -2.45 -4.20
CA LYS A 274 -5.12 -3.65 -3.86
C LYS A 274 -4.30 -4.94 -3.89
N ALA A 275 -3.28 -5.03 -4.75
CA ALA A 275 -2.43 -6.22 -4.83
C ALA A 275 -1.42 -6.25 -3.69
N ILE A 276 -0.85 -5.08 -3.34
CA ILE A 276 0.05 -4.93 -2.18
C ILE A 276 -0.68 -5.31 -0.89
N ASP A 277 -1.90 -4.81 -0.68
CA ASP A 277 -2.74 -5.15 0.48
C ASP A 277 -3.01 -6.66 0.56
N LEU A 278 -3.26 -7.34 -0.56
CA LEU A 278 -3.43 -8.80 -0.56
C LEU A 278 -2.16 -9.54 -0.12
N VAL A 279 -1.00 -9.13 -0.62
CA VAL A 279 0.29 -9.73 -0.23
C VAL A 279 0.55 -9.52 1.26
N ASP A 280 0.32 -8.32 1.76
CA ASP A 280 0.50 -7.97 3.17
C ASP A 280 -0.43 -8.77 4.09
N GLN A 281 -1.73 -8.86 3.74
CA GLN A 281 -2.70 -9.65 4.48
C GLN A 281 -2.40 -11.15 4.46
N ALA A 282 -1.99 -11.68 3.30
CA ALA A 282 -1.60 -13.08 3.17
C ALA A 282 -0.37 -13.38 4.04
N ALA A 283 0.63 -12.50 4.00
CA ALA A 283 1.83 -12.59 4.83
C ALA A 283 1.50 -12.57 6.33
N ALA A 284 0.68 -11.62 6.77
CA ALA A 284 0.26 -11.51 8.16
C ALA A 284 -0.50 -12.76 8.64
N ARG A 285 -1.45 -13.27 7.83
CA ARG A 285 -2.22 -14.48 8.16
C ARG A 285 -1.34 -15.72 8.20
N PHE A 286 -0.41 -15.85 7.26
CA PHE A 286 0.53 -16.96 7.21
C PHE A 286 1.44 -16.98 8.45
N ARG A 287 2.00 -15.82 8.82
CA ARG A 287 2.79 -15.67 10.05
C ARG A 287 1.98 -16.01 11.30
N LEU A 288 0.73 -15.58 11.39
CA LEU A 288 -0.15 -15.92 12.51
C LEU A 288 -0.41 -17.42 12.59
N ARG A 289 -0.60 -18.12 11.47
CA ARG A 289 -0.75 -19.58 11.46
C ARG A 289 0.50 -20.28 11.95
N LEU A 290 1.69 -19.84 11.52
CA LEU A 290 2.97 -20.36 12.01
C LEU A 290 3.15 -20.13 13.52
N GLY A 291 2.79 -18.94 14.02
CA GLY A 291 2.95 -18.58 15.44
C GLY A 291 1.85 -19.08 16.37
N ALA A 292 0.64 -19.34 15.86
CA ALA A 292 -0.50 -19.83 16.64
C ALA A 292 -0.67 -21.35 16.60
N GLY A 293 0.24 -22.07 15.93
CA GLY A 293 0.19 -23.52 15.81
C GLY A 293 0.26 -24.23 17.15
N GLU A 294 -0.48 -25.34 17.27
CA GLU A 294 -0.35 -26.33 18.35
C GLU A 294 1.12 -26.80 18.49
N GLY A 295 1.90 -26.78 17.41
CA GLY A 295 3.33 -27.03 17.41
C GLY A 295 4.16 -26.07 18.26
N ALA A 296 3.92 -24.75 18.20
CA ALA A 296 4.65 -23.77 19.01
C ALA A 296 4.39 -23.96 20.51
N ARG A 297 3.16 -24.35 20.89
CA ARG A 297 2.82 -24.69 22.28
C ARG A 297 3.50 -25.99 22.73
N ILE A 298 3.57 -26.98 21.85
CA ILE A 298 4.28 -28.24 22.10
C ILE A 298 5.78 -27.99 22.26
N ASP A 299 6.38 -27.11 21.45
CA ASP A 299 7.80 -26.73 21.56
C ASP A 299 8.13 -26.02 22.87
N GLU A 300 7.30 -25.06 23.30
CA GLU A 300 7.44 -24.41 24.62
C GLU A 300 7.32 -25.41 25.77
N GLU A 301 6.38 -26.35 25.68
CA GLU A 301 6.19 -27.43 26.66
C GLU A 301 7.41 -28.36 26.72
N ILE A 302 7.95 -28.76 25.56
CA ILE A 302 9.18 -29.57 25.47
C ILE A 302 10.36 -28.82 26.09
N ALA A 303 10.52 -27.52 25.80
CA ALA A 303 11.58 -26.71 26.38
C ALA A 303 11.48 -26.64 27.90
N ARG A 304 10.27 -26.47 28.45
CA ARG A 304 10.02 -26.48 29.89
C ARG A 304 10.36 -27.84 30.52
N LEU A 305 9.87 -28.93 29.93
CA LEU A 305 10.13 -30.29 30.42
C LEU A 305 11.61 -30.67 30.33
N ARG A 306 12.35 -30.19 29.32
CA ARG A 306 13.81 -30.39 29.23
C ARG A 306 14.54 -29.72 30.38
N ALA A 307 14.15 -28.51 30.76
CA ALA A 307 14.70 -27.82 31.93
C ALA A 307 14.34 -28.56 33.23
N GLU A 308 13.10 -29.02 33.38
CA GLU A 308 12.63 -29.78 34.55
C GLU A 308 13.34 -31.14 34.68
N LYS A 309 13.56 -31.83 33.55
CA LYS A 309 14.36 -33.05 33.49
C LYS A 309 15.79 -32.80 33.94
N GLN A 310 16.42 -31.71 33.49
CA GLN A 310 17.78 -31.38 33.89
C GLN A 310 17.87 -31.14 35.40
N ALA A 311 16.92 -30.38 35.96
CA ALA A 311 16.84 -30.17 37.41
C ALA A 311 16.62 -31.49 38.19
N ALA A 312 15.79 -32.41 37.68
CA ALA A 312 15.57 -33.72 38.29
C ALA A 312 16.83 -34.62 38.25
N VAL A 313 17.61 -34.53 37.17
CA VAL A 313 18.91 -35.24 37.05
C VAL A 313 19.92 -34.65 38.04
N ASP A 314 20.02 -33.32 38.11
CA ASP A 314 20.95 -32.63 39.02
C ASP A 314 20.62 -32.90 40.50
N ALA A 315 19.34 -33.17 40.81
CA ALA A 315 18.86 -33.55 42.14
C ALA A 315 18.85 -35.07 42.41
N GLU A 316 19.41 -35.88 41.50
CA GLU A 316 19.48 -37.35 41.58
C GLU A 316 18.11 -38.07 41.63
N TYR A 317 17.03 -37.40 41.19
CA TYR A 317 15.70 -37.99 41.04
C TYR A 317 15.54 -38.71 39.70
N TYR A 318 16.31 -39.79 39.52
CA TYR A 318 16.40 -40.52 38.24
C TYR A 318 15.07 -41.10 37.77
N GLU A 319 14.19 -41.51 38.69
CA GLU A 319 12.89 -42.10 38.35
C GLU A 319 11.95 -41.06 37.75
N ASP A 320 11.97 -39.83 38.28
CA ASP A 320 11.16 -38.71 37.77
C ASP A 320 11.75 -38.14 36.48
N ALA A 321 13.08 -38.06 36.36
CA ALA A 321 13.74 -37.73 35.10
C ALA A 321 13.38 -38.71 33.96
N GLY A 322 13.19 -40.00 34.29
CA GLY A 322 12.70 -41.01 33.34
C GLY A 322 11.27 -40.76 32.86
N LYS A 323 10.35 -40.38 33.78
CA LYS A 323 8.96 -40.03 33.44
C LYS A 323 8.88 -38.77 32.58
N ILE A 324 9.67 -37.75 32.92
CA ILE A 324 9.73 -36.50 32.15
C ILE A 324 10.29 -36.77 30.75
N LYS A 325 11.32 -37.62 30.62
CA LYS A 325 11.84 -38.03 29.31
C LYS A 325 10.78 -38.72 28.45
N ALA A 326 10.03 -39.66 29.01
CA ALA A 326 8.95 -40.33 28.26
C ALA A 326 7.86 -39.35 27.80
N ARG A 327 7.60 -38.28 28.56
CA ARG A 327 6.66 -37.20 28.20
C ARG A 327 7.22 -36.34 27.05
N ILE A 328 8.50 -35.98 27.10
CA ILE A 328 9.21 -35.28 26.02
C ILE A 328 9.14 -36.11 24.73
N ASP A 329 9.50 -37.39 24.79
CA ASP A 329 9.52 -38.29 23.62
C ASP A 329 8.12 -38.48 23.00
N ALA A 330 7.04 -38.31 23.78
CA ALA A 330 5.66 -38.37 23.29
C ALA A 330 5.25 -37.05 22.62
N LEU A 331 5.61 -35.90 23.21
CA LEU A 331 5.37 -34.58 22.64
C LEU A 331 6.17 -34.35 21.36
N GLU A 332 7.41 -34.85 21.28
CA GLU A 332 8.24 -34.80 20.07
C GLU A 332 7.61 -35.60 18.91
N ARG A 333 6.97 -36.74 19.21
CA ARG A 333 6.19 -37.50 18.22
C ARG A 333 4.92 -36.77 17.78
N GLN A 334 4.18 -36.20 18.72
CA GLN A 334 3.01 -35.38 18.36
C GLN A 334 3.39 -34.17 17.51
N LEU A 335 4.54 -33.55 17.81
CA LEU A 335 5.06 -32.45 17.02
C LEU A 335 5.39 -32.91 15.60
N SER A 336 6.09 -34.04 15.43
CA SER A 336 6.41 -34.55 14.09
C SER A 336 5.15 -34.92 13.29
N GLU A 337 4.16 -35.55 13.93
CA GLU A 337 2.86 -35.85 13.30
C GLU A 337 2.09 -34.58 12.91
N LEU A 338 2.16 -33.52 13.74
CA LEU A 338 1.56 -32.23 13.41
C LEU A 338 2.26 -31.56 12.24
N THR A 339 3.60 -31.56 12.23
CA THR A 339 4.42 -31.03 11.13
C THR A 339 4.14 -31.80 9.83
N GLU A 340 4.09 -33.13 9.87
CA GLU A 340 3.74 -33.96 8.70
C GLU A 340 2.32 -33.70 8.19
N ARG A 341 1.38 -33.28 9.04
CA ARG A 341 0.00 -32.93 8.66
C ARG A 341 -0.17 -31.50 8.19
N THR A 342 0.72 -30.59 8.59
CA THR A 342 0.67 -29.17 8.21
C THR A 342 1.57 -28.85 7.03
N ASP A 343 2.43 -29.76 6.59
CA ASP A 343 3.52 -29.43 5.68
C ASP A 343 3.65 -30.41 4.50
N GLU A 344 3.29 -29.91 3.31
CA GLU A 344 4.03 -30.20 2.07
C GLU A 344 5.39 -29.43 2.03
N GLY A 345 5.91 -28.97 3.17
CA GLY A 345 7.21 -28.30 3.28
C GLY A 345 7.24 -26.83 2.84
N ARG A 346 6.08 -26.15 2.77
CA ARG A 346 6.00 -24.76 2.28
C ARG A 346 6.10 -23.79 3.45
N THR A 347 7.28 -23.20 3.60
CA THR A 347 7.55 -22.07 4.53
C THR A 347 7.23 -20.69 3.94
N ASP A 348 6.70 -20.66 2.71
CA ASP A 348 6.64 -19.46 1.89
C ASP A 348 5.19 -19.19 1.49
N VAL A 349 4.78 -17.92 1.52
CA VAL A 349 3.46 -17.48 1.04
C VAL A 349 3.37 -17.78 -0.45
N GLY A 350 2.33 -18.49 -0.86
CA GLY A 350 2.08 -18.87 -2.24
C GLY A 350 0.77 -18.33 -2.82
N GLU A 351 0.41 -18.83 -4.00
CA GLU A 351 -0.89 -18.58 -4.62
C GLU A 351 -2.07 -18.95 -3.69
N GLN A 352 -1.94 -20.03 -2.89
CA GLN A 352 -3.02 -20.52 -2.02
C GLN A 352 -3.37 -19.53 -0.91
N GLU A 353 -2.38 -18.91 -0.26
CA GLU A 353 -2.59 -17.91 0.78
C GLU A 353 -3.29 -16.67 0.21
N ILE A 354 -2.85 -16.19 -0.96
CA ILE A 354 -3.47 -15.06 -1.66
C ILE A 354 -4.92 -15.39 -2.01
N ALA A 355 -5.16 -16.55 -2.59
CA ALA A 355 -6.50 -17.01 -2.96
C ALA A 355 -7.41 -17.12 -1.74
N ALA A 356 -6.91 -17.61 -0.60
CA ALA A 356 -7.66 -17.66 0.65
C ALA A 356 -8.04 -16.25 1.16
N VAL A 357 -7.17 -15.25 1.02
CA VAL A 357 -7.48 -13.86 1.36
C VAL A 357 -8.55 -13.28 0.45
N VAL A 358 -8.40 -13.44 -0.86
CA VAL A 358 -9.39 -12.97 -1.86
C VAL A 358 -10.75 -13.63 -1.61
N SER A 359 -10.77 -14.94 -1.33
CA SER A 359 -12.02 -15.66 -1.05
C SER A 359 -12.70 -15.15 0.20
N ALA A 360 -11.93 -14.89 1.26
CA ALA A 360 -12.46 -14.33 2.50
C ALA A 360 -12.99 -12.90 2.32
N ARG A 361 -12.35 -12.10 1.45
CA ARG A 361 -12.74 -10.70 1.20
C ARG A 361 -13.97 -10.59 0.30
N THR A 362 -14.01 -11.37 -0.77
CA THR A 362 -15.04 -11.27 -1.82
C THR A 362 -16.20 -12.24 -1.62
N GLY A 363 -16.03 -13.28 -0.80
CA GLY A 363 -16.96 -14.41 -0.70
C GLY A 363 -16.90 -15.35 -1.91
N ILE A 364 -16.02 -15.11 -2.89
CA ILE A 364 -15.86 -15.93 -4.09
C ILE A 364 -14.74 -16.94 -3.85
N PRO A 365 -15.00 -18.26 -3.90
CA PRO A 365 -13.95 -19.26 -3.70
C PRO A 365 -12.97 -19.26 -4.87
N VAL A 366 -11.78 -18.66 -4.68
CA VAL A 366 -10.73 -18.58 -5.71
C VAL A 366 -9.60 -19.61 -5.54
N GLY A 367 -9.47 -20.26 -4.38
CA GLY A 367 -8.41 -21.22 -4.06
C GLY A 367 -8.62 -22.65 -4.56
N GLU A 368 -9.83 -23.00 -5.02
CA GLU A 368 -10.17 -24.34 -5.52
C GLU A 368 -10.06 -24.45 -7.06
N LEU A 369 -9.46 -23.46 -7.73
CA LEU A 369 -9.76 -23.16 -9.13
C LEU A 369 -8.84 -23.73 -10.22
N VAL A 370 -7.94 -24.68 -9.97
CA VAL A 370 -7.14 -25.25 -11.09
C VAL A 370 -7.55 -26.67 -11.50
N ALA A 371 -7.84 -27.55 -10.54
CA ALA A 371 -8.34 -28.90 -10.85
C ALA A 371 -9.86 -29.03 -10.62
N GLY A 372 -10.36 -28.49 -9.50
CA GLY A 372 -11.77 -28.60 -9.12
C GLY A 372 -12.71 -27.74 -9.98
N GLU A 373 -12.30 -26.56 -10.44
CA GLU A 373 -13.16 -25.73 -11.31
C GLU A 373 -13.35 -26.35 -12.69
N ILE A 374 -12.30 -26.93 -13.29
CA ILE A 374 -12.43 -27.63 -14.58
C ILE A 374 -13.41 -28.81 -14.43
N GLU A 375 -13.28 -29.61 -13.36
CA GLU A 375 -14.20 -30.71 -13.09
C GLU A 375 -15.63 -30.20 -12.86
N ARG A 376 -15.84 -29.19 -12.01
CA ARG A 376 -17.15 -28.56 -11.75
C ARG A 376 -17.79 -27.98 -13.00
N LEU A 377 -17.00 -27.37 -13.88
CA LEU A 377 -17.47 -26.80 -15.14
C LEU A 377 -17.81 -27.91 -16.14
N THR A 378 -17.04 -29.00 -16.15
CA THR A 378 -17.29 -30.16 -17.01
C THR A 378 -18.59 -30.85 -16.61
N THR A 379 -18.88 -30.98 -15.32
CA THR A 379 -20.12 -31.61 -14.80
C THR A 379 -21.27 -30.61 -14.58
N LEU A 380 -21.11 -29.33 -14.92
CA LEU A 380 -22.07 -28.27 -14.59
C LEU A 380 -23.48 -28.57 -15.12
N GLU A 381 -23.58 -29.02 -16.37
CA GLU A 381 -24.85 -29.34 -17.01
C GLU A 381 -25.57 -30.49 -16.29
N GLU A 382 -24.85 -31.59 -16.01
CA GLU A 382 -25.38 -32.73 -15.24
C GLU A 382 -25.82 -32.31 -13.84
N ASP A 383 -25.01 -31.46 -13.19
CA ASP A 383 -25.28 -30.96 -11.84
C ASP A 383 -26.50 -30.06 -11.78
N LEU A 384 -26.75 -29.25 -12.82
CA LEU A 384 -27.98 -28.46 -12.95
C LEU A 384 -29.19 -29.38 -13.18
N HIS A 385 -29.06 -30.42 -14.01
CA HIS A 385 -30.14 -31.39 -14.26
C HIS A 385 -30.55 -32.22 -13.04
N ARG A 386 -29.68 -32.37 -12.04
CA ARG A 386 -30.05 -33.00 -10.77
C ARG A 386 -31.12 -32.21 -10.01
N ARG A 387 -31.21 -30.89 -10.24
CA ARG A 387 -32.11 -29.99 -9.52
C ARG A 387 -33.20 -29.40 -10.42
N VAL A 388 -32.91 -29.18 -11.70
CA VAL A 388 -33.84 -28.69 -12.71
C VAL A 388 -34.27 -29.86 -13.60
N ILE A 389 -35.53 -30.28 -13.46
CA ILE A 389 -36.09 -31.37 -14.24
C ILE A 389 -36.67 -30.82 -15.55
N GLY A 390 -36.19 -31.33 -16.68
CA GLY A 390 -36.52 -30.82 -18.02
C GLY A 390 -35.74 -29.55 -18.37
N GLN A 391 -36.28 -28.73 -19.28
CA GLN A 391 -35.64 -27.51 -19.79
C GLN A 391 -34.24 -27.70 -20.38
N GLU A 392 -33.99 -28.84 -21.06
CA GLU A 392 -32.69 -29.20 -21.65
C GLU A 392 -32.00 -28.02 -22.36
N GLU A 393 -32.70 -27.37 -23.29
CA GLU A 393 -32.15 -26.24 -24.05
C GLU A 393 -31.67 -25.09 -23.14
N ALA A 394 -32.41 -24.76 -22.09
CA ALA A 394 -32.05 -23.68 -21.18
C ALA A 394 -30.86 -24.07 -20.29
N VAL A 395 -30.81 -25.31 -19.81
CA VAL A 395 -29.72 -25.82 -18.97
C VAL A 395 -28.42 -25.90 -19.78
N THR A 396 -28.46 -26.52 -20.97
CA THR A 396 -27.30 -26.61 -21.88
C THR A 396 -26.78 -25.22 -22.25
N THR A 397 -27.66 -24.29 -22.65
CA THR A 397 -27.26 -22.92 -23.05
C THR A 397 -26.56 -22.18 -21.90
N VAL A 398 -27.10 -22.28 -20.69
CA VAL A 398 -26.50 -21.67 -19.49
C VAL A 398 -25.14 -22.30 -19.18
N ALA A 399 -25.05 -23.63 -19.19
CA ALA A 399 -23.82 -24.35 -18.89
C ALA A 399 -22.70 -24.07 -19.91
N GLU A 400 -23.02 -24.04 -21.20
CA GLU A 400 -22.07 -23.69 -22.27
C GLU A 400 -21.56 -22.25 -22.15
N THR A 401 -22.48 -21.29 -21.94
CA THR A 401 -22.10 -19.87 -21.81
C THR A 401 -21.19 -19.64 -20.61
N VAL A 402 -21.50 -20.26 -19.47
CA VAL A 402 -20.69 -20.16 -18.25
C VAL A 402 -19.32 -20.82 -18.44
N ARG A 403 -19.25 -22.01 -19.05
CA ARG A 403 -17.99 -22.67 -19.43
C ARG A 403 -17.13 -21.77 -20.30
N HIS A 404 -17.72 -21.20 -21.35
CA HIS A 404 -17.02 -20.34 -22.30
C HIS A 404 -16.44 -19.09 -21.61
N ALA A 405 -17.23 -18.45 -20.76
CA ALA A 405 -16.76 -17.27 -20.03
C ALA A 405 -15.66 -17.60 -19.01
N ARG A 406 -15.78 -18.73 -18.31
CA ARG A 406 -14.78 -19.18 -17.33
C ARG A 406 -13.49 -19.71 -17.97
N ALA A 407 -13.54 -20.15 -19.22
CA ALA A 407 -12.36 -20.49 -20.02
C ALA A 407 -11.54 -19.26 -20.45
N GLY A 408 -11.93 -18.04 -20.05
CA GLY A 408 -11.24 -16.81 -20.41
C GLY A 408 -11.48 -16.38 -21.86
N LEU A 409 -12.51 -16.94 -22.50
CA LEU A 409 -12.91 -16.61 -23.88
C LEU A 409 -14.00 -15.53 -23.93
N ALA A 410 -14.37 -14.96 -22.77
CA ALA A 410 -15.29 -13.82 -22.68
C ALA A 410 -14.55 -12.47 -22.79
N GLU A 411 -15.28 -11.45 -23.25
CA GLU A 411 -14.80 -10.07 -23.26
C GLU A 411 -14.67 -9.53 -21.81
N PRO A 412 -13.55 -8.86 -21.45
CA PRO A 412 -13.32 -8.39 -20.08
C PRO A 412 -14.40 -7.43 -19.53
N ASP A 413 -14.96 -6.58 -20.40
CA ASP A 413 -15.93 -5.54 -20.02
C ASP A 413 -17.39 -6.00 -20.09
N ARG A 414 -17.64 -7.32 -20.09
CA ARG A 414 -18.98 -7.89 -20.21
C ARG A 414 -19.30 -8.89 -19.09
N PRO A 415 -20.60 -9.02 -18.71
CA PRO A 415 -21.02 -10.09 -17.82
C PRO A 415 -20.63 -11.47 -18.37
N LEU A 416 -20.32 -12.42 -17.48
CA LEU A 416 -20.01 -13.81 -17.84
C LEU A 416 -21.12 -14.48 -18.66
N GLY A 417 -22.36 -14.04 -18.48
CA GLY A 417 -23.51 -14.45 -19.28
C GLY A 417 -24.68 -13.50 -19.05
N SER A 418 -25.43 -13.22 -20.11
CA SER A 418 -26.68 -12.45 -20.05
C SER A 418 -27.81 -13.31 -20.60
N PHE A 419 -28.78 -13.64 -19.76
CA PHE A 419 -29.85 -14.57 -20.10
C PHE A 419 -31.22 -13.94 -19.90
N LEU A 420 -32.17 -14.28 -20.78
CA LEU A 420 -33.58 -13.94 -20.65
C LEU A 420 -34.41 -15.22 -20.57
N PHE A 421 -34.84 -15.59 -19.37
CA PHE A 421 -35.67 -16.78 -19.16
C PHE A 421 -37.15 -16.50 -19.42
N MET A 422 -37.70 -17.06 -20.51
CA MET A 422 -39.10 -16.91 -20.91
C MET A 422 -39.98 -18.07 -20.41
N GLY A 423 -41.28 -17.83 -20.21
CA GLY A 423 -42.24 -18.83 -19.70
C GLY A 423 -43.14 -18.33 -18.57
N PRO A 424 -44.16 -19.10 -18.16
CA PRO A 424 -45.04 -18.74 -17.06
C PRO A 424 -44.36 -18.84 -15.68
N THR A 425 -44.95 -18.23 -14.65
CA THR A 425 -44.48 -18.35 -13.27
C THR A 425 -44.54 -19.81 -12.80
N GLY A 426 -43.55 -20.25 -12.04
CA GLY A 426 -43.52 -21.60 -11.44
C GLY A 426 -42.89 -22.70 -12.30
N VAL A 427 -42.48 -22.42 -13.54
CA VAL A 427 -41.85 -23.43 -14.42
C VAL A 427 -40.40 -23.78 -14.07
N GLY A 428 -39.77 -23.05 -13.16
CA GLY A 428 -38.40 -23.33 -12.70
C GLY A 428 -37.33 -22.32 -13.11
N LYS A 429 -37.70 -21.16 -13.69
CA LYS A 429 -36.72 -20.11 -14.09
C LYS A 429 -35.79 -19.69 -12.95
N THR A 430 -36.38 -19.37 -11.79
CA THR A 430 -35.63 -18.97 -10.60
C THR A 430 -34.86 -20.14 -10.00
N GLU A 431 -35.36 -21.37 -10.18
CA GLU A 431 -34.71 -22.56 -9.65
C GLU A 431 -33.41 -22.86 -10.40
N LEU A 432 -33.39 -22.68 -11.73
CA LEU A 432 -32.17 -22.77 -12.53
C LEU A 432 -31.11 -21.75 -12.09
N VAL A 433 -31.52 -20.52 -11.80
CA VAL A 433 -30.61 -19.47 -11.31
C VAL A 433 -30.06 -19.82 -9.92
N LYS A 434 -30.88 -20.37 -9.02
CA LYS A 434 -30.44 -20.83 -7.69
C LYS A 434 -29.48 -22.01 -7.77
N ALA A 435 -29.80 -23.01 -8.60
CA ALA A 435 -28.94 -24.16 -8.84
C ALA A 435 -27.58 -23.73 -9.41
N LEU A 436 -27.59 -22.76 -10.33
CA LEU A 436 -26.36 -22.17 -10.86
C LEU A 436 -25.56 -21.43 -9.79
N ALA A 437 -26.22 -20.62 -8.95
CA ALA A 437 -25.56 -19.89 -7.87
C ALA A 437 -24.90 -20.83 -6.85
N GLU A 438 -25.62 -21.88 -6.44
CA GLU A 438 -25.10 -22.91 -5.53
C GLU A 438 -23.90 -23.63 -6.14
N ARG A 439 -23.94 -23.98 -7.44
CA ARG A 439 -22.83 -24.69 -8.09
C ARG A 439 -21.61 -23.83 -8.36
N LEU A 440 -21.80 -22.56 -8.70
CA LEU A 440 -20.69 -21.65 -8.98
C LEU A 440 -20.09 -21.01 -7.71
N PHE A 441 -20.89 -20.80 -6.67
CA PHE A 441 -20.48 -20.04 -5.49
C PHE A 441 -20.63 -20.82 -4.17
N ALA A 442 -20.96 -22.11 -4.23
CA ALA A 442 -21.23 -22.98 -3.07
C ALA A 442 -22.38 -22.51 -2.16
N THR A 443 -23.12 -21.47 -2.55
CA THR A 443 -24.20 -20.88 -1.76
C THR A 443 -25.22 -20.18 -2.65
N GLU A 444 -26.50 -20.41 -2.38
CA GLU A 444 -27.59 -19.62 -3.00
C GLU A 444 -27.59 -18.16 -2.53
N LYS A 445 -26.94 -17.86 -1.39
CA LYS A 445 -26.94 -16.51 -0.80
C LYS A 445 -26.18 -15.49 -1.64
N SER A 446 -25.31 -15.93 -2.55
CA SER A 446 -24.62 -15.06 -3.50
C SER A 446 -25.54 -14.55 -4.62
N LEU A 447 -26.79 -15.04 -4.69
CA LEU A 447 -27.78 -14.55 -5.63
C LEU A 447 -28.35 -13.19 -5.17
N VAL A 448 -27.94 -12.12 -5.84
CA VAL A 448 -28.61 -10.82 -5.74
C VAL A 448 -29.92 -10.89 -6.51
N ARG A 449 -31.05 -10.80 -5.80
CA ARG A 449 -32.38 -10.88 -6.39
C ARG A 449 -33.06 -9.52 -6.40
N ILE A 450 -33.30 -8.99 -7.59
CA ILE A 450 -33.98 -7.73 -7.79
C ILE A 450 -35.40 -7.99 -8.31
N ASP A 451 -36.43 -7.63 -7.53
CA ASP A 451 -37.83 -7.82 -7.92
C ASP A 451 -38.28 -6.71 -8.87
N MET A 452 -38.32 -6.99 -10.17
CA MET A 452 -38.76 -6.04 -11.20
C MET A 452 -40.21 -5.53 -10.99
N SER A 453 -41.03 -6.20 -10.16
CA SER A 453 -42.36 -5.71 -9.80
C SER A 453 -42.32 -4.42 -8.99
N GLU A 454 -41.22 -4.16 -8.28
CA GLU A 454 -40.98 -2.92 -7.51
C GLU A 454 -40.53 -1.75 -8.41
N TYR A 455 -40.17 -2.03 -9.66
CA TYR A 455 -39.57 -1.08 -10.60
C TYR A 455 -40.51 -0.63 -11.73
N ARG A 456 -41.83 -0.63 -11.47
CA ARG A 456 -42.85 -0.26 -12.47
C ARG A 456 -42.92 1.23 -12.77
N GLU A 457 -42.54 2.07 -11.82
CA GLU A 457 -42.70 3.52 -11.90
C GLU A 457 -41.36 4.19 -12.25
N PRO A 458 -41.32 5.24 -13.10
CA PRO A 458 -40.06 5.85 -13.52
C PRO A 458 -39.15 6.32 -12.38
N HIS A 459 -39.72 6.71 -11.25
CA HIS A 459 -38.97 7.23 -10.11
C HIS A 459 -38.38 6.12 -9.21
N THR A 460 -38.82 4.86 -9.33
CA THR A 460 -38.25 3.76 -8.52
C THR A 460 -36.91 3.30 -9.07
N VAL A 461 -36.53 3.70 -10.29
CA VAL A 461 -35.19 3.49 -10.86
C VAL A 461 -34.08 4.03 -9.94
N ALA A 462 -34.32 5.15 -9.25
CA ALA A 462 -33.36 5.70 -8.29
C ALA A 462 -33.01 4.73 -7.15
N ARG A 463 -33.91 3.81 -6.78
CA ARG A 463 -33.62 2.76 -5.79
C ARG A 463 -32.70 1.66 -6.33
N LEU A 464 -32.65 1.49 -7.65
CA LEU A 464 -31.81 0.49 -8.30
C LEU A 464 -30.36 0.98 -8.45
N ILE A 465 -30.18 2.22 -8.91
CA ILE A 465 -28.88 2.78 -9.31
C ILE A 465 -28.35 3.88 -8.37
N GLY A 466 -29.16 4.37 -7.44
CA GLY A 466 -28.86 5.51 -6.58
C GLY A 466 -29.60 6.79 -6.98
N SER A 467 -29.78 7.69 -6.02
CA SER A 467 -30.46 8.97 -6.24
C SER A 467 -29.57 9.97 -6.98
N PRO A 468 -30.12 10.80 -7.88
CA PRO A 468 -29.36 11.86 -8.55
C PRO A 468 -28.97 13.02 -7.60
N PRO A 469 -27.97 13.84 -7.96
CA PRO A 469 -27.55 15.00 -7.17
C PRO A 469 -28.71 15.91 -6.77
N GLY A 470 -28.81 16.22 -5.47
CA GLY A 470 -29.85 17.11 -4.93
C GLY A 470 -31.12 16.42 -4.44
N TYR A 471 -31.19 15.08 -4.52
CA TYR A 471 -32.27 14.27 -3.96
C TYR A 471 -31.80 13.52 -2.70
N VAL A 472 -32.76 13.13 -1.85
CA VAL A 472 -32.47 12.31 -0.64
C VAL A 472 -31.88 10.96 -1.09
N GLY A 473 -30.78 10.54 -0.46
CA GLY A 473 -30.01 9.35 -0.85
C GLY A 473 -28.93 9.61 -1.91
N TYR A 474 -28.65 10.88 -2.26
CA TYR A 474 -27.53 11.20 -3.14
C TYR A 474 -26.19 10.87 -2.48
N GLY A 475 -25.40 10.00 -3.13
CA GLY A 475 -24.13 9.49 -2.61
C GLY A 475 -24.22 8.10 -1.98
N GLU A 476 -25.43 7.58 -1.78
CA GLU A 476 -25.68 6.17 -1.39
C GLU A 476 -25.92 5.34 -2.66
N GLY A 477 -25.39 4.12 -2.71
CA GLY A 477 -25.66 3.19 -3.81
C GLY A 477 -27.11 2.70 -3.82
N GLY A 478 -27.59 2.29 -5.00
CA GLY A 478 -28.85 1.58 -5.12
C GLY A 478 -28.68 0.07 -4.94
N GLN A 479 -29.80 -0.67 -4.89
CA GLN A 479 -29.83 -2.13 -4.71
C GLN A 479 -28.99 -2.93 -5.71
N LEU A 480 -28.65 -2.37 -6.87
CA LEU A 480 -27.76 -3.03 -7.85
C LEU A 480 -26.29 -2.66 -7.65
N THR A 481 -26.01 -1.41 -7.27
CA THR A 481 -24.63 -0.89 -7.16
C THR A 481 -24.02 -1.19 -5.79
N GLU A 482 -24.84 -1.31 -4.76
CA GLU A 482 -24.48 -1.72 -3.38
C GLU A 482 -25.53 -2.75 -2.88
N PRO A 483 -25.50 -4.00 -3.39
CA PRO A 483 -26.53 -5.03 -3.19
C PRO A 483 -26.57 -5.72 -1.82
#